data_AF-A0A958ZPL9-F1
#
_entry.id   AF-A0A958ZPL9-F1
#
_cell.length_a   1.000
_cell.length_b   1.000
_cell.length_c   1.000
_cell.angle_alpha   90.00
_cell.angle_beta   90.00
_cell.angle_gamma   90.00
#
_symmetry.space_group_name_H-M   'P 1'
#
loop_
_entity.id
_entity.type
_entity.pdbx_description
1 polymer ?
#
loop_
_entity_poly.entity_id
_entity_poly.type
_entity_poly.pdbx_seq_one_letter_code
_entity_poly.pdbx_strand_id
1 'polypeptide(L)'
;MSQFELKKIENDLRKFTDRNFESPSKCRNLDQIRFYVKELCAKIDEYQLRFNYVPQWAYVLLAQYNQEQNKMIYFDFRNTYK
;
A
#
# COMPACT_ATOMS: atom_id res chain seq x y z
N MET A 1 -3.34 -1.62 24.42
CA MET A 1 -4.10 -0.49 23.84
C MET A 1 -5.59 -0.78 23.94
N SER A 2 -6.38 0.25 24.23
CA SER A 2 -7.84 0.17 24.23
C SER A 2 -8.38 0.01 22.80
N GLN A 3 -9.63 -0.49 22.68
CA GLN A 3 -10.30 -0.57 21.37
C GLN A 3 -10.45 0.81 20.70
N PHE A 4 -10.60 1.87 21.50
CA PHE A 4 -10.68 3.23 20.98
C PHE A 4 -9.36 3.67 20.33
N GLU A 5 -8.22 3.38 20.97
CA GLU A 5 -6.90 3.69 20.42
C GLU A 5 -6.61 2.90 19.14
N LEU A 6 -6.97 1.60 19.11
CA LEU A 6 -6.83 0.77 17.91
C LEU A 6 -7.63 1.35 16.74
N LYS A 7 -8.90 1.74 16.98
CA LYS A 7 -9.74 2.39 15.97
C LYS A 7 -9.17 3.72 15.50
N LYS A 8 -8.59 4.52 16.40
CA LYS A 8 -7.96 5.79 16.05
C LYS A 8 -6.78 5.58 15.11
N ILE A 9 -5.88 4.65 15.45
CA ILE A 9 -4.73 4.30 14.63
C ILE A 9 -5.16 3.75 13.27
N GLU A 10 -6.19 2.91 13.24
CA GLU A 10 -6.76 2.40 11.99
C GLU A 10 -7.30 3.53 11.10
N ASN A 11 -8.06 4.46 11.67
CA ASN A 11 -8.59 5.61 10.95
C ASN A 11 -7.48 6.53 10.43
N ASP A 12 -6.42 6.75 11.21
CA ASP A 12 -5.30 7.58 10.80
C ASP A 12 -4.52 6.96 9.63
N LEU A 13 -4.33 5.63 9.64
CA LEU A 13 -3.71 4.92 8.52
C LEU A 13 -4.59 4.99 7.26
N ARG A 14 -5.91 4.85 7.42
CA ARG A 14 -6.86 4.95 6.30
C ARG A 14 -6.86 6.35 5.68
N LYS A 15 -6.87 7.40 6.51
CA LYS A 15 -6.74 8.79 6.03
C LYS A 15 -5.43 9.02 5.29
N PHE A 16 -4.34 8.42 5.77
CA PHE A 16 -3.06 8.50 5.09
C PHE A 16 -3.14 7.85 3.69
N THR A 17 -3.69 6.64 3.58
CA THR A 17 -3.80 5.97 2.27
C THR A 17 -4.76 6.70 1.34
N ASP A 18 -5.91 7.16 1.83
CA ASP A 18 -6.93 7.82 1.01
C ASP A 18 -6.47 9.18 0.47
N ARG A 19 -5.62 9.89 1.22
CA ARG A 19 -5.10 11.21 0.83
C ARG A 19 -3.93 11.12 -0.16
N ASN A 20 -3.09 10.11 -0.02
CA ASN A 20 -1.80 10.06 -0.72
C ASN A 20 -1.80 9.07 -1.89
N PHE A 21 -2.64 8.04 -1.87
CA PHE A 21 -2.59 6.95 -2.85
C PHE A 21 -3.87 6.90 -3.69
N GLU A 22 -3.69 6.68 -4.99
CA GLU A 22 -4.78 6.24 -5.84
C GLU A 22 -5.03 4.75 -5.65
N SER A 23 -6.28 4.29 -5.77
CA SER A 23 -6.61 2.87 -5.71
C SER A 23 -5.72 2.04 -6.66
N PRO A 24 -5.32 0.81 -6.30
CA PRO A 24 -4.42 -0.02 -7.12
C PRO A 24 -4.82 -0.11 -8.59
N SER A 25 -6.12 -0.28 -8.87
CA SER A 25 -6.68 -0.40 -10.23
C SER A 25 -6.64 0.89 -11.07
N LYS A 26 -6.33 2.04 -10.46
CA LYS A 26 -6.20 3.35 -11.13
C LYS A 26 -4.74 3.74 -11.38
N CYS A 27 -3.77 3.01 -10.82
CA CYS A 27 -2.36 3.28 -11.05
C CYS A 27 -2.03 3.16 -12.55
N ARG A 28 -1.29 4.14 -13.09
CA ARG A 28 -1.10 4.28 -14.55
C ARG A 28 0.29 3.87 -15.04
N ASN A 29 1.26 3.78 -14.14
CA ASN A 29 2.64 3.48 -14.50
C ASN A 29 3.39 2.78 -13.34
N LEU A 30 4.51 2.16 -13.70
CA LEU A 30 5.35 1.38 -12.77
C LEU A 30 5.99 2.23 -11.66
N ASP A 31 6.34 3.48 -11.94
CA ASP A 31 6.98 4.32 -10.93
C ASP A 31 6.01 4.74 -9.83
N GLN A 32 4.77 5.07 -10.20
CA GLN A 32 3.69 5.38 -9.27
C GLN A 32 3.42 4.19 -8.33
N ILE A 33 3.26 2.99 -8.88
CA ILE A 33 2.93 1.83 -8.05
C ILE A 33 4.10 1.39 -7.17
N ARG A 34 5.34 1.47 -7.68
CA ARG A 34 6.56 1.21 -6.89
C ARG A 34 6.69 2.21 -5.74
N PHE A 35 6.38 3.47 -5.99
CA PHE A 35 6.36 4.50 -4.96
C PHE A 35 5.31 4.18 -3.88
N TYR A 36 4.07 3.85 -4.26
CA TYR A 36 3.03 3.51 -3.29
C TYR A 36 3.34 2.25 -2.48
N VAL A 37 3.87 1.20 -3.11
CA VAL A 37 4.32 -0.03 -2.40
C VAL A 37 5.39 0.33 -1.37
N LYS A 38 6.41 1.10 -1.78
CA LYS A 38 7.50 1.50 -0.88
C LYS A 38 6.98 2.32 0.31
N GLU A 39 6.16 3.35 0.06
CA GLU A 39 5.61 4.20 1.10
C GLU A 39 4.66 3.44 2.03
N LEU A 40 3.85 2.53 1.50
CA LEU A 40 2.96 1.70 2.30
C LEU A 40 3.74 0.74 3.20
N CYS A 41 4.79 0.10 2.69
CA CYS A 41 5.69 -0.73 3.51
C CYS A 41 6.34 0.09 4.62
N ALA A 42 6.92 1.25 4.30
CA ALA A 42 7.53 2.13 5.30
C ALA A 42 6.52 2.55 6.38
N LYS A 43 5.26 2.80 6.00
CA LYS A 43 4.20 3.16 6.94
C LYS A 43 3.75 1.99 7.81
N ILE A 44 3.67 0.79 7.24
CA ILE A 44 3.40 -0.45 7.98
C ILE A 44 4.50 -0.70 9.02
N ASP A 45 5.77 -0.56 8.63
CA ASP A 45 6.91 -0.73 9.53
C ASP A 45 6.89 0.32 10.65
N GLU A 46 6.59 1.58 10.33
CA GLU A 46 6.40 2.64 11.33
C GLU A 46 5.31 2.26 12.34
N TYR A 47 4.18 1.74 11.89
CA TYR A 47 3.07 1.37 12.76
C TYR A 47 3.41 0.15 13.64
N GLN A 48 4.09 -0.84 13.05
CA GLN A 48 4.59 -2.00 13.78
C GLN A 48 5.58 -1.59 14.89
N LEU A 49 6.51 -0.68 14.59
CA LEU A 49 7.50 -0.21 15.57
C LEU A 49 6.89 0.69 16.66
N ARG A 50 5.97 1.60 16.28
CA ARG A 50 5.42 2.61 17.21
C ARG A 50 4.28 2.10 18.06
N PHE A 51 3.43 1.24 17.50
CA PHE A 51 2.19 0.80 18.14
C PHE A 51 2.15 -0.71 18.42
N ASN A 52 3.14 -1.47 17.93
CA ASN A 52 3.11 -2.94 17.93
C ASN A 52 1.80 -3.49 17.33
N TYR A 53 1.23 -2.75 16.37
CA TYR A 53 -0.06 -3.04 15.77
C TYR A 53 -0.14 -2.45 14.37
N VAL A 54 -0.57 -3.28 13.42
CA VAL A 54 -0.89 -2.90 12.06
C VAL A 54 -2.25 -3.48 11.71
N PRO A 55 -3.22 -2.68 11.22
CA PRO A 55 -4.50 -3.19 10.77
C PRO A 55 -4.36 -4.21 9.63
N GLN A 56 -5.10 -5.32 9.69
CA GLN A 56 -5.02 -6.40 8.69
C GLN A 56 -5.28 -5.91 7.26
N TRP A 57 -6.17 -4.92 7.09
CA TRP A 57 -6.47 -4.38 5.77
C TRP A 57 -5.28 -3.69 5.11
N ALA A 58 -4.28 -3.21 5.86
CA ALA A 58 -3.09 -2.60 5.31
C ALA A 58 -2.24 -3.61 4.54
N TYR A 59 -2.11 -4.84 5.06
CA TYR A 59 -1.45 -5.94 4.37
C TYR A 59 -2.23 -6.39 3.14
N VAL A 60 -3.56 -6.41 3.22
CA VAL A 60 -4.42 -6.70 2.07
C VAL A 60 -4.24 -5.64 0.97
N LEU A 61 -4.20 -4.37 1.35
CA LEU A 61 -3.96 -3.26 0.41
C LEU A 61 -2.58 -3.37 -0.24
N LEU A 62 -1.54 -3.71 0.53
CA LEU A 62 -0.19 -3.93 0.01
C LEU A 62 -0.18 -5.08 -1.00
N ALA A 63 -0.87 -6.19 -0.72
CA ALA A 63 -0.99 -7.31 -1.65
C ALA A 63 -1.68 -6.89 -2.97
N GLN A 64 -2.70 -6.04 -2.91
CA GLN A 64 -3.37 -5.51 -4.11
C GLN A 64 -2.43 -4.65 -4.96
N TYR A 65 -1.65 -3.75 -4.36
CA TYR A 65 -0.65 -2.98 -5.11
C TYR A 65 0.42 -3.89 -5.73
N ASN A 66 0.93 -4.88 -4.99
CA ASN A 66 1.90 -5.83 -5.55
C ASN A 66 1.33 -6.63 -6.73
N GLN A 67 0.06 -7.03 -6.66
CA GLN A 67 -0.61 -7.72 -7.76
C GLN A 67 -0.68 -6.85 -9.02
N GLU A 68 -1.10 -5.58 -8.89
CA GLU A 68 -1.15 -4.64 -10.01
C GLU A 68 0.24 -4.31 -10.55
N GLN A 69 1.25 -4.17 -9.67
CA GLN A 69 2.64 -3.96 -10.08
C GLN A 69 3.14 -5.11 -10.94
N ASN A 70 2.87 -6.36 -10.55
CA ASN A 70 3.28 -7.53 -11.31
C ASN A 70 2.64 -7.58 -12.71
N LYS A 71 1.37 -7.18 -12.83
CA LYS A 71 0.69 -7.07 -14.14
C LYS A 71 1.38 -6.03 -15.03
N MET A 72 1.73 -4.87 -14.46
CA MET A 72 2.41 -3.81 -15.20
C MET A 72 3.82 -4.24 -15.64
N ILE A 73 4.58 -4.90 -14.75
CA ILE A 73 5.92 -5.43 -15.08
C ILE A 73 5.81 -6.43 -16.24
N TYR A 74 4.84 -7.35 -16.17
CA TYR A 74 4.63 -8.33 -17.23
C TYR A 74 4.29 -7.67 -18.58
N PHE A 75 3.42 -6.65 -18.57
CA PHE A 75 3.05 -5.91 -19.77
C PHE A 75 4.24 -5.16 -20.37
N ASP A 76 5.02 -4.47 -19.52
CA ASP A 76 6.22 -3.73 -19.91
C ASP A 76 7.29 -4.64 -20.52
N PHE A 77 7.56 -5.78 -19.85
CA PHE A 77 8.46 -6.80 -20.36
C PHE A 77 8.01 -7.31 -21.74
N ARG A 78 6.73 -7.68 -21.87
CA ARG A 78 6.18 -8.18 -23.14
C ARG A 78 6.31 -7.17 -24.28
N ASN A 79 6.17 -5.87 -24.01
CA ASN A 79 6.27 -4.84 -25.05
C ASN A 79 7.72 -4.50 -25.41
N THR A 80 8.64 -4.62 -24.46
CA THR A 80 10.07 -4.31 -24.67
C THR A 80 10.77 -5.38 -25.50
N TYR A 81 10.44 -6.66 -25.27
CA TYR A 81 11.11 -7.81 -25.87
C TYR A 81 10.27 -8.49 -26.97
N LYS A 82 9.36 -7.74 -27.59
CA LYS A 82 8.51 -8.22 -28.68
C LYS A 82 9.15 -8.04 -30.04
#